data_AF-A0AAV2KMU5-F1
#
_entry.id   AF-A0AAV2KMU5-F1
#
_cell.length_a   1.000
_cell.length_b   1.000
_cell.length_c   1.000
_cell.angle_alpha   90.00
_cell.angle_beta   90.00
_cell.angle_gamma   90.00
#
_symmetry.space_group_name_H-M   'P 1'
#
loop_
_entity.id
_entity.type
_entity.pdbx_description
1 polymer ?
#
loop_
_entity_poly.entity_id
_entity_poly.type
_entity_poly.pdbx_seq_one_letter_code
_entity_poly.pdbx_strand_id
1 'polypeptide(L)'
;MTEGLERLKRKRATIRAATTRLLTRLEDEVGKERPDTDKLREFLAVLSSKEDSLLDLDKGIEDVTPTDDLDTEISSTMDYMDRVLTWKVRATTTIGHQETIRDTPRVRKVECPVSDRLAHRQCRAPDLCVL
;
A
#
# COMPACT_ATOMS: atom_id res chain seq x y z
N MET A 1 37.06 -16.66 -2.15
CA MET A 1 36.24 -15.57 -2.74
C MET A 1 37.14 -14.40 -3.05
N THR A 2 36.95 -13.71 -4.19
CA THR A 2 37.74 -12.54 -4.57
C THR A 2 37.33 -11.33 -3.73
N GLU A 3 38.29 -10.44 -3.42
CA GLU A 3 38.06 -9.24 -2.59
C GLU A 3 36.93 -8.34 -3.14
N GLY A 4 36.76 -8.31 -4.47
CA GLY A 4 35.69 -7.59 -5.15
C GLY A 4 34.29 -8.16 -4.85
N LEU A 5 34.14 -9.47 -4.88
CA LEU A 5 32.86 -10.15 -4.58
C LEU A 5 32.45 -9.92 -3.12
N GLU A 6 33.40 -10.02 -2.18
CA GLU A 6 33.15 -9.72 -0.76
C GLU A 6 32.66 -8.28 -0.55
N ARG A 7 33.25 -7.32 -1.25
CA ARG A 7 32.84 -5.92 -1.20
C ARG A 7 31.42 -5.73 -1.71
N LEU A 8 31.04 -6.37 -2.81
CA LEU A 8 29.68 -6.31 -3.35
C LEU A 8 28.67 -6.92 -2.38
N LYS A 9 28.94 -8.12 -1.85
CA LYS A 9 28.08 -8.78 -0.86
C LYS A 9 27.89 -7.92 0.40
N ARG A 10 28.95 -7.26 0.88
CA ARG A 10 28.88 -6.35 2.04
C ARG A 10 28.04 -5.10 1.76
N LYS A 11 28.18 -4.49 0.57
CA LYS A 11 27.33 -3.37 0.16
C LYS A 11 25.86 -3.80 0.07
N ARG A 12 25.59 -4.93 -0.58
CA ARG A 12 24.24 -5.49 -0.68
C ARG A 12 23.63 -5.73 0.69
N ALA A 13 24.36 -6.35 1.62
CA ALA A 13 23.89 -6.56 2.98
C ALA A 13 23.55 -5.24 3.70
N THR A 14 24.35 -4.20 3.51
CA THR A 14 24.09 -2.88 4.09
C THR A 14 22.81 -2.26 3.53
N ILE A 15 22.61 -2.33 2.21
CA ILE A 15 21.40 -1.80 1.57
C ILE A 15 20.19 -2.64 1.98
N ARG A 16 20.26 -3.98 1.96
CA ARG A 16 19.19 -4.86 2.44
C ARG A 16 18.81 -4.53 3.89
N ALA A 17 19.77 -4.30 4.78
CA ALA A 17 19.47 -3.91 6.16
C ALA A 17 18.74 -2.55 6.24
N ALA A 18 19.16 -1.56 5.44
CA ALA A 18 18.48 -0.26 5.38
C ALA A 18 17.07 -0.38 4.78
N THR A 19 16.91 -1.17 3.73
CA THR A 19 15.62 -1.45 3.08
C THR A 19 14.69 -2.20 4.02
N THR A 20 15.16 -3.18 4.79
CA THR A 20 14.35 -3.88 5.79
C THR A 20 13.83 -2.94 6.88
N ARG A 21 14.64 -1.97 7.33
CA ARG A 21 14.16 -0.93 8.26
C ARG A 21 13.08 -0.04 7.64
N LEU A 22 13.21 0.27 6.35
CA LEU A 22 12.20 1.02 5.61
C LEU A 22 10.90 0.21 5.48
N LEU A 23 11.00 -1.08 5.19
CA LEU A 23 9.85 -1.99 5.13
C LEU A 23 9.11 -2.06 6.47
N THR A 24 9.82 -2.13 7.60
CA THR A 24 9.17 -2.09 8.93
C THR A 24 8.39 -0.80 9.14
N ARG A 25 8.96 0.36 8.78
CA ARG A 25 8.25 1.65 8.89
C ARG A 25 7.03 1.73 7.98
N LEU A 26 7.14 1.15 6.78
CA LEU A 26 6.03 1.07 5.82
C LEU A 26 4.94 0.13 6.33
N GLU A 27 5.30 -1.02 6.89
CA GLU A 27 4.38 -1.96 7.56
C GLU A 27 3.64 -1.28 8.72
N ASP A 28 4.36 -0.57 9.59
CA ASP A 28 3.79 0.17 10.72
C ASP A 28 2.80 1.24 10.25
N GLU A 29 3.10 1.96 9.16
CA GLU A 29 2.22 2.98 8.61
C GLU A 29 0.97 2.36 7.96
N VAL A 30 1.13 1.29 7.18
CA VAL A 30 0.02 0.55 6.56
C VAL A 30 -0.92 -0.05 7.61
N GLY A 31 -0.40 -0.44 8.78
CA GLY A 31 -1.17 -1.03 9.87
C GLY A 31 -2.05 -0.06 10.67
N LYS A 32 -1.97 1.25 10.41
CA LYS A 32 -2.77 2.25 11.14
C LYS A 32 -4.21 2.27 10.65
N GLU A 33 -5.15 2.63 11.55
CA GLU A 33 -6.56 2.85 11.21
C GLU A 33 -6.74 3.95 10.15
N ARG A 34 -5.90 4.99 10.23
CA ARG A 34 -5.83 6.10 9.27
C ARG A 34 -4.39 6.27 8.80
N PRO A 35 -3.95 5.50 7.80
CA PRO A 35 -2.60 5.57 7.27
C PRO A 35 -2.35 6.91 6.55
N ASP A 36 -1.16 7.47 6.73
CA ASP A 36 -0.74 8.68 6.04
C ASP A 36 -0.29 8.37 4.61
N THR A 37 -1.14 8.72 3.63
CA THR A 37 -0.89 8.44 2.22
C THR A 37 0.37 9.11 1.68
N ASP A 38 0.73 10.30 2.19
CA ASP A 38 1.89 11.03 1.69
C ASP A 38 3.19 10.41 2.20
N LYS A 39 3.21 9.98 3.47
CA LYS A 39 4.33 9.19 4.01
C LYS A 39 4.49 7.85 3.30
N LEU A 40 3.39 7.16 3.00
CA LEU A 40 3.45 5.90 2.24
C LEU A 40 4.05 6.11 0.85
N ARG A 41 3.70 7.20 0.15
CA ARG A 41 4.31 7.55 -1.15
C ARG A 41 5.79 7.87 -1.02
N GLU A 42 6.20 8.61 0.02
CA GLU A 42 7.60 8.90 0.28
C GLU A 42 8.39 7.61 0.54
N PHE A 43 7.87 6.71 1.37
CA PHE A 43 8.50 5.41 1.63
C PHE A 43 8.61 4.57 0.36
N LEU A 44 7.60 4.56 -0.50
CA LEU A 44 7.64 3.87 -1.79
C LEU A 44 8.70 4.46 -2.73
N ALA A 45 8.83 5.78 -2.81
CA ALA A 45 9.83 6.44 -3.63
C ALA A 45 11.26 6.10 -3.17
N VAL A 46 11.50 6.17 -1.85
CA VAL A 46 12.80 5.79 -1.26
C VAL A 46 13.08 4.30 -1.47
N LEU A 47 12.05 3.45 -1.39
CA LEU A 47 12.16 2.01 -1.63
C LEU A 47 12.59 1.71 -3.06
N SER A 48 11.99 2.36 -4.06
CA SER A 48 12.36 2.19 -5.47
C SER A 48 13.82 2.55 -5.74
N SER A 49 14.31 3.67 -5.19
CA SER A 49 15.74 4.02 -5.32
C SER A 49 16.68 2.97 -4.72
N LYS A 50 16.28 2.30 -3.63
CA LYS A 50 17.06 1.22 -3.02
C LYS A 50 16.98 -0.08 -3.82
N GLU A 51 15.83 -0.38 -4.42
CA GLU A 51 15.66 -1.52 -5.32
C GLU A 51 16.59 -1.41 -6.53
N ASP A 52 16.66 -0.24 -7.17
CA ASP A 52 17.58 -0.01 -8.30
C ASP A 52 19.04 -0.29 -7.89
N SER A 53 19.43 0.21 -6.70
CA SER A 53 20.77 -0.04 -6.16
C SER A 53 21.03 -1.51 -5.83
N LEU A 54 19.99 -2.28 -5.44
CA LEU A 54 20.10 -3.70 -5.17
C LEU A 54 20.22 -4.49 -6.48
N LEU A 55 19.43 -4.15 -7.51
CA LEU A 55 19.51 -4.78 -8.84
C LEU A 55 20.91 -4.68 -9.43
N ASP A 56 21.53 -3.49 -9.37
CA ASP A 56 22.90 -3.29 -9.84
C ASP A 56 23.92 -4.15 -9.07
N LEU A 57 23.74 -4.26 -7.75
CA LEU A 57 24.63 -5.07 -6.91
C LEU A 57 24.42 -6.57 -7.13
N ASP A 58 23.17 -7.02 -7.26
CA ASP A 58 22.82 -8.42 -7.48
C ASP A 58 23.34 -8.89 -8.83
N LYS A 59 23.20 -8.08 -9.89
CA LYS A 59 23.83 -8.36 -11.19
C LYS A 59 25.36 -8.45 -11.08
N GLY A 60 25.99 -7.50 -10.40
CA GLY A 60 27.44 -7.54 -10.20
C GLY A 60 27.92 -8.73 -9.36
N ILE A 61 27.08 -9.26 -8.47
CA ILE A 61 27.37 -10.47 -7.71
C ILE A 61 27.21 -11.70 -8.60
N GLU A 62 26.12 -11.80 -9.37
CA GLU A 62 25.87 -12.87 -10.33
C GLU A 62 27.02 -13.01 -11.35
N ASP A 63 27.48 -11.91 -11.94
CA ASP A 63 28.56 -11.89 -12.95
C ASP A 63 29.90 -12.47 -12.44
N VAL A 64 30.13 -12.44 -11.12
CA VAL A 64 31.40 -12.84 -10.48
C VAL A 64 31.25 -14.12 -9.65
N THR A 65 30.02 -14.59 -9.43
CA THR A 65 29.74 -15.79 -8.62
C THR A 65 29.96 -17.04 -9.47
N PRO A 66 30.70 -18.05 -8.96
CA PRO A 66 30.87 -19.32 -9.67
C PRO A 66 29.53 -20.07 -9.78
N THR A 67 29.36 -20.85 -10.85
CA THR A 67 28.10 -21.54 -11.15
C THR A 67 27.61 -22.43 -10.00
N ASP A 68 28.52 -23.08 -9.27
CA ASP A 68 28.17 -23.97 -8.15
C ASP A 68 27.47 -23.23 -6.98
N ASP A 69 27.73 -21.93 -6.82
CA ASP A 69 27.14 -21.09 -5.76
C ASP A 69 25.96 -20.23 -6.26
N LEU A 70 25.69 -20.23 -7.58
CA LEU A 70 24.78 -19.28 -8.22
C LEU A 70 23.32 -19.48 -7.80
N ASP A 71 22.86 -20.72 -7.72
CA ASP A 71 21.48 -21.04 -7.33
C ASP A 71 21.12 -20.50 -5.94
N THR A 72 22.09 -20.53 -5.01
CA THR A 72 21.91 -20.00 -3.65
C THR A 72 21.77 -18.48 -3.66
N GLU A 73 22.56 -17.80 -4.49
CA GLU A 73 22.52 -16.34 -4.62
C GLU A 73 21.24 -15.86 -5.31
N ILE A 74 20.78 -16.57 -6.35
CA ILE A 74 19.52 -16.29 -7.03
C ILE A 74 18.36 -16.47 -6.06
N SER A 75 18.30 -17.60 -5.34
CA SER A 75 17.24 -17.88 -4.37
C SER A 75 17.18 -16.81 -3.28
N SER A 76 18.33 -16.45 -2.70
CA SER A 76 18.41 -15.39 -1.67
C SER A 76 17.92 -14.03 -2.18
N THR A 77 18.15 -13.73 -3.46
CA THR A 77 17.73 -12.47 -4.08
C THR A 77 16.25 -12.47 -4.38
N MET A 78 15.71 -13.56 -4.94
CA MET A 78 14.28 -13.72 -5.19
C MET A 78 13.47 -13.61 -3.89
N ASP A 79 13.85 -14.35 -2.84
CA ASP A 79 13.16 -14.31 -1.55
C ASP A 79 13.08 -12.89 -0.96
N TYR A 80 14.17 -12.13 -1.10
CA TYR A 80 14.21 -10.76 -0.62
C TYR A 80 13.33 -9.83 -1.47
N MET A 81 13.36 -9.98 -2.79
CA MET A 81 12.56 -9.18 -3.71
C MET A 81 11.07 -9.45 -3.58
N ASP A 82 10.67 -10.70 -3.36
CA ASP A 82 9.26 -11.07 -3.12
C ASP A 82 8.71 -10.39 -1.86
N ARG A 83 9.52 -10.31 -0.80
CA ARG A 83 9.17 -9.57 0.41
C ARG A 83 9.01 -8.08 0.12
N VAL A 84 9.92 -7.47 -0.64
CA VAL A 84 9.83 -6.06 -1.03
C VAL A 84 8.56 -5.80 -1.85
N LEU A 85 8.29 -6.64 -2.86
CA LEU A 85 7.15 -6.54 -3.74
C LEU A 85 5.82 -6.65 -2.98
N THR A 86 5.73 -7.61 -2.05
CA THR A 86 4.55 -7.80 -1.19
C THR A 86 4.17 -6.51 -0.47
N TRP A 87 5.15 -5.81 0.10
CA TRP A 87 4.92 -4.57 0.82
C TRP A 87 4.62 -3.39 -0.09
N LYS A 88 5.23 -3.33 -1.29
CA LYS A 88 4.86 -2.34 -2.31
C LYS A 88 3.40 -2.45 -2.69
N VAL A 89 2.95 -3.65 -3.04
CA VAL A 89 1.55 -3.91 -3.42
C VAL A 89 0.58 -3.53 -2.29
N ARG A 90 0.92 -3.89 -1.04
CA ARG A 90 0.10 -3.52 0.12
C ARG A 90 0.02 -2.00 0.29
N ALA A 91 1.15 -1.29 0.29
CA ALA A 91 1.16 0.16 0.45
C ALA A 91 0.39 0.88 -0.68
N THR A 92 0.58 0.47 -1.94
CA THR A 92 -0.16 1.07 -3.07
C THR A 92 -1.65 0.81 -2.97
N THR A 93 -2.06 -0.39 -2.55
CA THR A 93 -3.47 -0.73 -2.33
C THR A 93 -4.09 0.11 -1.22
N THR A 94 -3.36 0.29 -0.11
CA THR A 94 -3.79 1.12 1.02
C THR A 94 -3.98 2.58 0.60
N ILE A 95 -3.04 3.14 -0.17
CA ILE A 95 -3.16 4.50 -0.71
C ILE A 95 -4.43 4.63 -1.56
N GLY A 96 -4.63 3.71 -2.51
CA GLY A 96 -5.81 3.73 -3.38
C GLY A 96 -7.12 3.63 -2.59
N HIS A 97 -7.18 2.77 -1.56
CA HIS A 97 -8.38 2.67 -0.72
C HIS A 97 -8.68 3.97 0.03
N GLN A 98 -7.67 4.63 0.60
CA GLN A 98 -7.86 5.90 1.32
C GLN A 98 -8.36 7.02 0.39
N GLU A 99 -7.86 7.08 -0.84
CA GLU A 99 -8.31 8.03 -1.85
C GLU A 99 -9.79 7.81 -2.20
N THR A 100 -10.20 6.56 -2.43
CA THR A 100 -11.61 6.25 -2.73
C THR A 100 -12.56 6.62 -1.59
N ILE A 101 -12.14 6.50 -0.33
CA ILE A 101 -12.95 6.92 0.83
C ILE A 101 -13.05 8.45 0.87
N ARG A 102 -11.95 9.17 0.62
CA ARG A 102 -11.92 10.65 0.63
C ARG A 102 -12.82 11.25 -0.44
N ASP A 103 -12.93 10.61 -1.60
CA ASP A 103 -13.70 11.10 -2.74
C ASP A 103 -15.19 10.74 -2.70
N THR A 104 -15.65 9.95 -1.72
CA THR A 104 -17.10 9.78 -1.52
C THR A 104 -17.73 11.10 -1.03
N PRO A 105 -18.65 11.72 -1.78
CA PRO A 105 -19.34 12.90 -1.29
C PRO A 105 -20.16 12.46 -0.07
N ARG A 106 -19.91 13.11 1.08
CA ARG A 106 -20.78 12.99 2.24
C ARG A 106 -22.20 13.29 1.78
N VAL A 107 -23.03 12.26 1.62
CA VAL A 107 -24.47 12.44 1.47
C VAL A 107 -24.91 13.20 2.72
N ARG A 108 -25.12 14.51 2.57
CA ARG A 108 -25.75 15.32 3.61
C ARG A 108 -27.08 14.63 3.88
N LYS A 109 -27.25 14.09 5.09
CA LYS A 109 -28.59 13.77 5.59
C LYS A 109 -29.38 15.06 5.46
N VAL A 110 -30.30 15.10 4.50
CA VAL A 110 -31.37 16.09 4.52
C VAL A 110 -32.22 15.65 5.70
N GLU A 111 -31.99 16.24 6.86
CA GLU A 111 -32.90 16.14 7.98
C GLU A 111 -34.21 16.81 7.54
N CYS A 112 -35.19 15.99 7.15
CA CYS A 112 -36.56 16.48 7.03
C CYS A 112 -37.01 16.92 8.44
N PRO A 113 -37.40 18.18 8.65
CA PRO A 113 -37.93 18.60 9.93
C PRO A 113 -39.30 17.95 10.10
N VAL A 114 -39.38 16.99 11.03
CA VAL A 114 -40.64 16.52 11.58
C VAL A 114 -41.22 17.68 12.39
N SER A 115 -42.19 18.40 11.81
CA SER A 115 -43.05 19.30 12.58
C SER A 115 -44.46 18.75 12.56
N ASP A 116 -44.78 18.09 13.66
CA ASP A 116 -46.07 17.55 14.01
C ASP A 116 -47.00 18.68 14.50
N ARG A 117 -48.32 18.43 14.41
CA ARG A 117 -49.47 19.15 15.01
C ARG A 117 -50.23 20.20 14.17
N LEU A 118 -51.36 19.71 13.66
CA LEU A 118 -52.74 20.18 13.92
C LEU A 118 -53.10 21.64 13.54
N ALA A 119 -53.94 21.82 12.51
CA ALA A 119 -55.39 22.00 12.70
C ALA A 119 -56.15 22.45 11.42
N HIS A 120 -57.26 21.75 11.18
CA HIS A 120 -58.54 22.22 10.62
C HIS A 120 -58.82 22.40 9.11
N ARG A 121 -59.78 21.53 8.68
CA ARG A 121 -60.99 21.80 7.87
C ARG A 121 -60.73 22.10 6.38
N GLN A 122 -61.36 21.45 5.40
CA GLN A 122 -62.77 21.05 5.26
C GLN A 122 -62.94 20.22 3.96
N CYS A 123 -63.88 19.26 3.98
CA CYS A 123 -64.70 18.77 2.84
C CYS A 123 -63.97 18.07 1.66
N ARG A 124 -64.46 17.02 1.01
CA ARG A 124 -65.75 16.30 0.95
C ARG A 124 -65.44 14.98 0.24
N ALA A 125 -66.01 13.86 0.68
CA ALA A 125 -66.13 12.67 -0.18
C ALA A 125 -67.14 12.94 -1.31
N PRO A 126 -67.09 12.14 -2.39
CA PRO A 126 -68.32 11.46 -2.75
C PRO A 126 -68.10 9.95 -2.99
N ASP A 127 -68.93 9.20 -2.26
CA ASP A 127 -69.79 8.11 -2.69
C ASP A 127 -69.27 6.80 -3.29
N LEU A 128 -69.88 5.74 -2.73
CA LEU A 128 -69.84 4.33 -3.03
C LEU A 128 -70.30 3.97 -4.46
N CYS A 129 -69.87 2.78 -4.91
CA CYS A 129 -70.63 1.67 -5.52
C CYS A 129 -69.73 0.99 -6.57
N VAL A 130 -69.25 -0.25 -6.35
CA VAL A 130 -69.94 -1.51 -6.68
C VAL A 130 -70.62 -1.46 -8.05
N LEU A 131 -69.99 -2.13 -9.02
CA LEU A 131 -70.60 -3.08 -9.95
C LEU A 131 -69.51 -4.02 -10.48
#